data_AF-A0A0D8J586-F1
#
_entry.id   AF-A0A0D8J586-F1
#
_cell.length_a   1.000
_cell.length_b   1.000
_cell.length_c   1.000
_cell.angle_alpha   90.00
_cell.angle_beta   90.00
_cell.angle_gamma   90.00
#
_symmetry.space_group_name_H-M   'P 1'
#
loop_
_entity.id
_entity.type
_entity.pdbx_description
1 polymer ?
#
loop_
_entity_poly.entity_id
_entity_poly.type
_entity_poly.pdbx_seq_one_letter_code
_entity_poly.pdbx_strand_id
1 'polypeptide(L)'
;MKTTQSNLLLIGESEASSKMFIDVLAKENYHVTFVSNIEIAIQKLMKELPDLIICFYDVNELNGFQVYNILDNEILKNEIPFIIIFNQFRKNEFFVAVELGIDSFIFPPFDQERILNIVQKQLIKNMERKAYGAIKFDSICRMIPYGVFVADDKCITQTNETFDKLANFATKKNGNYLLSEVFALNTGYEDELKLSRFMNGLTKDCRLNRIRIHGRENEYFNLYFSLVKKRGSSSKIIGVVIPLKDKEQLAEVNYLNTKNSVKYLDPNVITARERQVLQLSATGVPIKQIAERLGISERTVEKHRSNIIQKTDCGNIMEAVFMFGKNHMLNV
;
A
#
# COMPACT_ATOMS: atom_id res chain seq x y z
N MET A 1 18.40 -14.95 21.34
CA MET A 1 17.95 -13.77 20.58
C MET A 1 16.99 -13.02 21.47
N LYS A 2 17.23 -11.75 21.80
CA LYS A 2 16.28 -10.95 22.61
C LYS A 2 15.03 -10.74 21.76
N THR A 3 13.94 -11.45 22.06
CA THR A 3 12.62 -11.16 21.48
C THR A 3 12.24 -9.76 21.92
N THR A 4 12.18 -8.83 20.96
CA THR A 4 11.65 -7.48 21.18
C THR A 4 10.23 -7.59 21.71
N GLN A 5 10.00 -7.04 22.90
CA GLN A 5 8.70 -6.96 23.56
C GLN A 5 7.75 -6.11 22.72
N SER A 6 6.58 -6.65 22.35
CA SER A 6 5.61 -5.93 21.52
C SER A 6 4.87 -4.86 22.33
N ASN A 7 4.69 -3.70 21.71
CA ASN A 7 4.03 -2.54 22.32
C ASN A 7 2.54 -2.55 21.97
N LEU A 8 1.68 -2.66 22.97
CA LEU A 8 0.22 -2.72 22.81
C LEU A 8 -0.42 -1.43 23.34
N LEU A 9 -1.34 -0.85 22.57
CA LEU A 9 -2.20 0.25 23.05
C LEU A 9 -3.57 -0.30 23.42
N LEU A 10 -3.94 -0.22 24.70
CA LEU A 10 -5.24 -0.62 25.21
C LEU A 10 -6.10 0.61 25.50
N ILE A 11 -7.24 0.73 24.83
CA ILE A 11 -8.19 1.83 24.97
C ILE A 11 -9.44 1.31 25.68
N GLY A 12 -9.79 1.87 26.84
CA GLY A 12 -10.97 1.49 27.61
C GLY A 12 -11.52 2.64 28.44
N GLU A 13 -12.54 2.40 29.26
CA GLU A 13 -13.13 3.46 30.11
C GLU A 13 -12.25 3.77 31.33
N SER A 14 -11.78 2.73 32.03
CA SER A 14 -10.94 2.86 33.22
C SER A 14 -9.93 1.73 33.33
N GLU A 15 -8.82 1.99 34.01
CA GLU A 15 -7.78 0.97 34.23
C GLU A 15 -8.30 -0.19 35.09
N ALA A 16 -9.18 0.11 36.05
CA ALA A 16 -9.82 -0.88 36.92
C ALA A 16 -10.70 -1.87 36.12
N SER A 17 -11.53 -1.38 35.21
CA SER A 17 -12.37 -2.25 34.36
C SER A 17 -11.56 -3.05 33.34
N SER A 18 -10.41 -2.51 32.93
CA SER A 18 -9.49 -3.13 31.96
C SER A 18 -8.46 -4.07 32.61
N LYS A 19 -8.44 -4.14 33.95
CA LYS A 19 -7.36 -4.77 34.72
C LYS A 19 -7.08 -6.22 34.33
N MET A 20 -8.13 -7.00 34.06
CA MET A 20 -7.97 -8.39 33.60
C MET A 20 -7.13 -8.47 32.30
N PHE A 21 -7.43 -7.62 31.32
CA PHE A 21 -6.70 -7.60 30.05
C PHE A 21 -5.27 -7.11 30.24
N ILE A 22 -5.06 -6.07 31.07
CA ILE A 22 -3.73 -5.55 31.39
C ILE A 22 -2.87 -6.64 32.04
N ASP A 23 -3.40 -7.31 33.08
CA ASP A 23 -2.68 -8.33 33.84
C ASP A 23 -2.38 -9.56 32.97
N VAL A 24 -3.32 -10.01 32.13
CA VAL A 24 -3.12 -11.13 31.19
C VAL A 24 -2.03 -10.82 30.17
N LEU A 25 -2.06 -9.64 29.56
CA LEU A 25 -1.10 -9.27 28.52
C LEU A 25 0.29 -8.98 29.11
N ALA A 26 0.37 -8.36 30.28
CA ALA A 26 1.63 -8.09 30.96
C ALA A 26 2.35 -9.38 31.38
N LYS A 27 1.61 -10.43 31.78
CA LYS A 27 2.19 -11.76 32.11
C LYS A 27 2.90 -12.41 30.92
N GLU A 28 2.45 -12.15 29.70
CA GLU A 28 3.07 -12.65 28.47
C GLU A 28 4.20 -11.73 27.95
N ASN A 29 4.75 -10.87 28.81
CA ASN A 29 5.80 -9.90 28.47
C ASN A 29 5.41 -8.92 27.36
N TYR A 30 4.13 -8.57 27.20
CA TYR A 30 3.75 -7.44 26.35
C TYR A 30 3.87 -6.12 27.11
N HIS A 31 4.32 -5.05 26.43
CA HIS A 31 4.31 -3.72 27.01
C HIS A 31 2.95 -3.07 26.74
N VAL A 32 2.06 -3.11 27.74
CA VAL A 32 0.70 -2.60 27.62
C VAL A 32 0.64 -1.15 28.06
N THR A 33 0.21 -0.29 27.15
CA THR A 33 -0.05 1.11 27.44
C THR A 33 -1.56 1.33 27.48
N PHE A 34 -2.10 1.56 28.67
CA PHE A 34 -3.52 1.90 28.83
C PHE A 34 -3.77 3.40 28.56
N VAL A 35 -4.92 3.70 27.97
CA VAL A 35 -5.49 5.05 27.84
C VAL A 35 -7.00 4.99 28.04
N SER A 36 -7.53 5.97 28.78
CA SER A 36 -8.97 6.11 29.00
C SER A 36 -9.64 7.12 28.07
N ASN A 37 -8.88 7.76 27.18
CA ASN A 37 -9.33 8.93 26.45
C ASN A 37 -8.69 8.94 25.04
N ILE A 38 -9.49 9.33 24.04
CA ILE A 38 -9.12 9.25 22.63
C ILE A 38 -8.05 10.27 22.25
N GLU A 39 -8.10 11.48 22.83
CA GLU A 39 -7.09 12.50 22.61
C GLU A 39 -5.71 12.03 23.08
N ILE A 40 -5.65 11.34 24.23
CA ILE A 40 -4.40 10.72 24.72
C ILE A 40 -3.93 9.61 23.77
N ALA A 41 -4.85 8.80 23.23
CA ALA A 41 -4.52 7.76 22.26
C ALA A 41 -3.87 8.36 21.01
N ILE A 42 -4.45 9.43 20.45
CA ILE A 42 -3.93 10.16 19.29
C ILE A 42 -2.53 10.73 19.60
N GLN A 43 -2.36 11.40 20.74
CA GLN A 43 -1.07 11.95 21.15
C GLN A 43 0.02 10.88 21.26
N LYS A 44 -0.33 9.67 21.71
CA LYS A 44 0.61 8.53 21.77
C LYS A 44 0.95 8.02 20.38
N LEU A 45 -0.05 7.82 19.51
CA LEU A 45 0.15 7.38 18.13
C LEU A 45 1.01 8.34 17.29
N MET A 46 0.97 9.64 17.60
CA MET A 46 1.85 10.63 16.97
C MET A 46 3.31 10.52 17.40
N LYS A 47 3.59 9.96 18.58
CA LYS A 47 4.95 9.79 19.12
C LYS A 47 5.54 8.44 18.77
N GLU A 48 4.74 7.39 18.88
CA GLU A 48 5.16 6.01 18.68
C GLU A 48 4.00 5.14 18.20
N LEU A 49 4.26 4.29 17.20
CA LEU A 49 3.25 3.37 16.66
C LEU A 49 3.29 2.05 17.45
N PRO A 50 2.16 1.61 18.05
CA PRO A 50 2.07 0.31 18.68
C PRO A 50 2.05 -0.81 17.63
N ASP A 51 2.35 -2.04 18.05
CA ASP A 51 2.25 -3.23 17.23
C ASP A 51 0.81 -3.71 17.03
N LEU A 52 -0.09 -3.31 17.93
CA LEU A 52 -1.50 -3.67 17.95
C LEU A 52 -2.28 -2.69 18.83
N ILE A 53 -3.48 -2.30 18.36
CA ILE A 53 -4.46 -1.54 19.15
C ILE A 53 -5.58 -2.48 19.58
N ILE A 54 -5.92 -2.43 20.86
CA ILE A 54 -7.02 -3.16 21.46
C ILE A 54 -7.96 -2.12 22.07
N CYS A 55 -9.23 -2.12 21.66
CA CYS A 55 -10.21 -1.14 22.11
C CYS A 55 -11.44 -1.84 22.68
N PHE A 56 -11.86 -1.45 23.89
CA PHE A 56 -13.19 -1.81 24.37
C PHE A 56 -14.26 -1.17 23.48
N TYR A 57 -15.40 -1.84 23.35
CA TYR A 57 -16.50 -1.35 22.53
C TYR A 57 -17.15 -0.11 23.14
N ASP A 58 -17.26 -0.04 24.46
CA ASP A 58 -17.77 1.13 25.15
C ASP A 58 -16.59 1.88 25.79
N VAL A 59 -16.30 3.09 25.31
CA VAL A 59 -15.20 3.96 25.77
C VAL A 59 -15.73 5.36 26.05
N ASN A 60 -16.11 5.62 27.30
CA ASN A 60 -16.78 6.86 27.71
C ASN A 60 -18.01 7.14 26.80
N GLU A 61 -18.01 8.27 26.09
CA GLU A 61 -19.08 8.70 25.18
C GLU A 61 -18.97 8.13 23.76
N LEU A 62 -17.89 7.39 23.45
CA LEU A 62 -17.63 6.85 22.13
C LEU A 62 -17.74 5.33 22.13
N ASN A 63 -18.26 4.78 21.03
CA ASN A 63 -18.16 3.35 20.78
C ASN A 63 -16.88 2.99 20.00
N GLY A 64 -16.51 1.71 20.01
CA GLY A 64 -15.29 1.19 19.39
C GLY A 64 -15.22 1.42 17.88
N PHE A 65 -16.37 1.55 17.19
CA PHE A 65 -16.41 1.90 15.77
C PHE A 65 -16.09 3.37 15.54
N GLN A 66 -16.60 4.25 16.39
CA GLN A 66 -16.27 5.67 16.35
C GLN A 66 -14.79 5.88 16.68
N VAL A 67 -14.26 5.18 17.69
CA VAL A 67 -12.82 5.18 17.99
C VAL A 67 -12.02 4.69 16.79
N TYR A 68 -12.39 3.55 16.19
CA TYR A 68 -11.73 3.05 14.98
C TYR A 68 -11.71 4.10 13.87
N ASN A 69 -12.86 4.71 13.55
CA ASN A 69 -12.97 5.71 12.48
C ASN A 69 -12.22 7.02 12.77
N ILE A 70 -12.20 7.48 14.03
CA ILE A 70 -11.43 8.68 14.44
C ILE A 70 -9.94 8.42 14.25
N LEU A 71 -9.50 7.21 14.58
CA LEU A 71 -8.11 6.83 14.41
C LEU A 71 -7.78 6.37 12.98
N ASP A 72 -8.79 6.02 12.16
CA ASP A 72 -8.70 5.56 10.75
C ASP A 72 -8.24 6.67 9.81
N ASN A 73 -6.99 7.10 10.00
CA ASN A 73 -6.18 7.70 8.95
C ASN A 73 -5.61 6.57 8.09
N GLU A 74 -5.22 6.85 6.83
CA GLU A 74 -4.60 5.84 5.93
C GLU A 74 -3.41 5.06 6.55
N ILE A 75 -2.85 5.58 7.65
CA ILE A 75 -1.83 5.00 8.53
C ILE A 75 -2.35 3.77 9.30
N LEU A 76 -3.53 3.84 9.94
CA LEU A 76 -4.01 2.76 10.81
C LEU A 76 -4.52 1.54 10.05
N LYS A 77 -5.24 1.73 8.93
CA LYS A 77 -5.91 0.66 8.17
C LYS A 77 -5.01 -0.47 7.63
N ASN A 78 -3.72 -0.38 7.92
CA ASN A 78 -2.67 -0.62 6.96
C ASN A 78 -1.30 -0.87 7.60
N GLU A 79 -1.04 -0.31 8.79
CA GLU A 79 0.20 -0.55 9.57
C GLU A 79 -0.05 -1.22 10.92
N ILE A 80 -1.23 -1.01 11.53
CA ILE A 80 -1.50 -1.45 12.90
C ILE A 80 -2.81 -2.23 12.94
N PRO A 81 -2.79 -3.51 13.31
CA PRO A 81 -4.02 -4.28 13.49
C PRO A 81 -4.88 -3.66 14.60
N PHE A 82 -6.19 -3.76 14.43
CA PHE A 82 -7.15 -3.25 15.41
C PHE A 82 -8.08 -4.36 15.90
N ILE A 83 -8.23 -4.48 17.22
CA ILE A 83 -9.14 -5.44 17.88
C ILE A 83 -10.19 -4.68 18.67
N ILE A 84 -11.47 -5.06 18.50
CA ILE A 84 -12.55 -4.61 19.39
C ILE A 84 -12.89 -5.68 20.42
N ILE A 85 -12.97 -5.30 21.69
CA ILE A 85 -13.51 -6.10 22.80
C ILE A 85 -14.96 -5.67 23.04
N PHE A 86 -15.90 -6.57 22.77
CA PHE A 86 -17.31 -6.32 23.03
C PHE A 86 -17.70 -6.70 24.45
N ASN A 87 -18.64 -5.96 25.05
CA ASN A 87 -19.23 -6.30 26.34
C ASN A 87 -20.29 -7.41 26.22
N GLN A 88 -20.81 -7.64 25.03
CA GLN A 88 -21.78 -8.69 24.72
C GLN A 88 -21.80 -8.96 23.21
N PHE A 89 -22.20 -10.17 22.80
CA PHE A 89 -22.37 -10.47 21.39
C PHE A 89 -23.67 -9.88 20.84
N ARG A 90 -23.56 -9.03 19.81
CA ARG A 90 -24.70 -8.52 19.05
C ARG A 90 -24.43 -8.69 17.56
N LYS A 91 -25.35 -9.39 16.88
CA LYS A 91 -25.22 -9.76 15.46
C LYS A 91 -24.99 -8.55 14.56
N ASN A 92 -25.73 -7.47 14.74
CA ASN A 92 -25.62 -6.27 13.90
C ASN A 92 -24.25 -5.59 14.06
N GLU A 93 -23.76 -5.47 15.29
CA GLU A 93 -22.45 -4.87 15.58
C GLU A 93 -21.33 -5.71 14.96
N PHE A 94 -21.42 -7.05 14.99
CA PHE A 94 -20.46 -7.92 14.32
C PHE A 94 -20.39 -7.66 12.81
N PHE A 95 -21.52 -7.53 12.12
CA PHE A 95 -21.53 -7.25 10.67
C PHE A 95 -20.92 -5.87 10.35
N VAL A 96 -21.29 -4.83 11.11
CA VAL A 96 -20.71 -3.49 10.96
C VAL A 96 -19.18 -3.54 11.15
N ALA A 97 -18.71 -4.28 12.13
CA ALA A 97 -17.29 -4.39 12.43
C ALA A 97 -16.50 -5.06 11.28
N VAL A 98 -17.09 -6.08 10.65
CA VAL A 98 -16.53 -6.74 9.47
C VAL A 98 -16.52 -5.81 8.26
N GLU A 99 -17.59 -5.06 8.02
CA GLU A 99 -17.70 -4.10 6.91
C GLU A 99 -16.69 -2.94 7.04
N LEU A 100 -16.40 -2.49 8.26
CA LEU A 100 -15.37 -1.48 8.54
C LEU A 100 -13.94 -1.98 8.28
N GLY A 101 -13.74 -3.29 8.19
CA GLY A 101 -12.43 -3.90 7.96
C GLY A 101 -11.58 -4.05 9.21
N ILE A 102 -12.18 -4.13 10.40
CA ILE A 102 -11.48 -4.36 11.66
C ILE A 102 -10.87 -5.77 11.68
N ASP A 103 -9.61 -5.90 12.13
CA ASP A 103 -8.84 -7.14 11.98
C ASP A 103 -9.31 -8.29 12.88
N SER A 104 -9.85 -8.01 14.07
CA SER A 104 -10.34 -9.03 14.99
C SER A 104 -11.32 -8.51 16.04
N PHE A 105 -11.98 -9.45 16.69
CA PHE A 105 -12.97 -9.18 17.74
C PHE A 105 -12.80 -10.15 18.91
N ILE A 106 -13.07 -9.67 20.13
CA ILE A 106 -13.17 -10.47 21.35
C ILE A 106 -14.59 -10.33 21.87
N PHE A 107 -15.26 -11.45 22.12
CA PHE A 107 -16.61 -11.51 22.67
C PHE A 107 -16.62 -12.32 23.96
N PRO A 108 -17.45 -11.96 24.95
CA PRO A 108 -17.65 -12.76 26.14
C PRO A 108 -18.46 -14.03 25.82
N PRO A 109 -18.28 -15.11 26.59
CA PRO A 109 -17.25 -15.25 27.63
C PRO A 109 -15.85 -15.38 27.00
N PHE A 110 -14.88 -14.73 27.64
CA PHE A 110 -13.46 -14.80 27.29
C PHE A 110 -12.64 -15.19 28.51
N ASP A 111 -11.62 -16.01 28.28
CA ASP A 111 -10.62 -16.40 29.26
C ASP A 111 -9.23 -15.92 28.81
N GLN A 112 -8.24 -16.14 29.66
CA GLN A 112 -6.85 -15.77 29.36
C GLN A 112 -6.36 -16.38 28.04
N GLU A 113 -6.61 -17.66 27.81
CA GLU A 113 -6.13 -18.37 26.62
C GLU A 113 -6.70 -17.74 25.34
N ARG A 114 -8.01 -17.47 25.30
CA ARG A 114 -8.69 -16.88 24.14
C ARG A 114 -8.17 -15.47 23.83
N ILE A 115 -7.95 -14.64 24.86
CA ILE A 115 -7.39 -13.29 24.69
C ILE A 115 -6.01 -13.38 24.03
N LEU A 116 -5.13 -14.22 24.59
CA LEU A 116 -3.75 -14.36 24.12
C LEU A 116 -3.69 -14.91 22.71
N ASN A 117 -4.50 -15.93 22.38
CA ASN A 117 -4.51 -16.53 21.06
C ASN A 117 -4.90 -15.51 19.96
N ILE A 118 -5.90 -14.68 20.25
CA ILE A 118 -6.35 -13.63 19.31
C ILE A 118 -5.26 -12.56 19.14
N VAL A 119 -4.65 -12.10 20.24
CA VAL A 119 -3.59 -11.10 20.22
C VAL A 119 -2.35 -11.61 19.46
N GLN A 120 -1.87 -12.80 19.79
CA GLN A 120 -0.73 -13.44 19.12
C GLN A 120 -0.97 -13.60 17.62
N LYS A 121 -2.16 -14.07 17.23
CA LYS A 121 -2.53 -14.23 15.82
C LYS A 121 -2.46 -12.90 15.06
N GLN A 122 -2.90 -11.80 15.65
CA GLN A 122 -2.85 -10.50 15.00
C GLN A 122 -1.43 -9.91 14.95
N LEU A 123 -0.62 -10.12 15.99
CA LEU A 123 0.79 -9.74 15.99
C LEU A 123 1.59 -10.50 14.92
N ILE A 124 1.40 -11.82 14.80
CA ILE A 124 2.04 -12.63 13.75
C ILE A 124 1.64 -12.13 12.37
N LYS A 125 0.34 -11.94 12.11
CA LYS A 125 -0.15 -11.38 10.85
C LYS A 125 0.46 -10.01 10.55
N ASN A 126 0.62 -9.16 11.56
CA ASN A 126 1.25 -7.84 11.39
C ASN A 126 2.73 -7.97 11.03
N MET A 127 3.48 -8.82 11.74
CA MET A 127 4.88 -9.12 11.41
C MET A 127 5.01 -9.67 9.99
N GLU A 128 4.15 -10.60 9.60
CA GLU A 128 4.09 -11.11 8.23
C GLU A 128 3.79 -10.00 7.22
N ARG A 129 2.77 -9.15 7.44
CA ARG A 129 2.47 -8.01 6.56
C ARG A 129 3.67 -7.08 6.39
N LYS A 130 4.35 -6.73 7.49
CA LYS A 130 5.57 -5.90 7.49
C LYS A 130 6.74 -6.61 6.77
N ALA A 131 6.90 -7.91 6.96
CA ALA A 131 7.93 -8.73 6.31
C ALA A 131 7.67 -8.93 4.81
N TYR A 132 6.44 -9.24 4.40
CA TYR A 132 6.03 -9.40 3.00
C TYR A 132 6.22 -8.08 2.20
N GLY A 133 5.97 -6.93 2.82
CA GLY A 133 6.25 -5.63 2.20
C GLY A 133 7.74 -5.41 1.90
N ALA A 134 8.64 -5.87 2.78
CA ALA A 134 10.09 -5.76 2.59
C ALA A 134 10.67 -6.85 1.67
N ILE A 135 10.25 -8.11 1.86
CA ILE A 135 10.76 -9.29 1.13
C ILE A 135 10.31 -9.27 -0.33
N LYS A 136 9.06 -8.89 -0.63
CA LYS A 136 8.55 -8.81 -2.00
C LYS A 136 9.20 -7.67 -2.78
N PHE A 137 9.43 -6.53 -2.13
CA PHE A 137 10.13 -5.39 -2.76
C PHE A 137 11.57 -5.74 -3.12
N ASP A 138 12.34 -6.29 -2.18
CA ASP A 138 13.73 -6.68 -2.43
C ASP A 138 13.85 -7.81 -3.47
N SER A 139 12.94 -8.80 -3.43
CA SER A 139 12.88 -9.86 -4.44
C SER A 139 12.53 -9.32 -5.83
N ILE A 140 11.57 -8.40 -5.94
CA ILE A 140 11.23 -7.73 -7.21
C ILE A 140 12.43 -6.92 -7.72
N CYS A 141 13.08 -6.15 -6.86
CA CYS A 141 14.27 -5.36 -7.23
C CYS A 141 15.41 -6.23 -7.76
N ARG A 142 15.62 -7.42 -7.18
CA ARG A 142 16.61 -8.40 -7.66
C ARG A 142 16.25 -9.04 -9.01
N MET A 143 14.97 -9.15 -9.35
CA MET A 143 14.51 -9.71 -10.64
C MET A 143 14.53 -8.69 -11.79
N ILE A 144 14.64 -7.39 -11.50
CA ILE A 144 14.64 -6.35 -12.53
C ILE A 144 16.00 -6.33 -13.26
N PRO A 145 16.04 -6.45 -14.61
CA PRO A 145 17.28 -6.49 -15.39
C PRO A 145 17.95 -5.11 -15.56
N TYR A 146 17.41 -4.08 -14.93
CA TYR A 146 17.89 -2.70 -14.95
C TYR A 146 18.45 -2.31 -13.57
N GLY A 147 19.23 -1.23 -13.51
CA GLY A 147 19.70 -0.72 -12.23
C GLY A 147 18.53 -0.16 -11.43
N VAL A 148 18.33 -0.61 -10.19
CA VAL A 148 17.30 -0.10 -9.28
C VAL A 148 17.96 0.42 -8.03
N PHE A 149 17.48 1.55 -7.53
CA PHE A 149 17.91 2.12 -6.26
C PHE A 149 16.74 2.67 -5.45
N VAL A 150 16.91 2.72 -4.13
CA VAL A 150 16.04 3.44 -3.20
C VAL A 150 16.85 4.54 -2.56
N ALA A 151 16.35 5.77 -2.60
CA ALA A 151 16.95 6.91 -1.93
C ALA A 151 16.03 7.51 -0.87
N ASP A 152 16.61 8.03 0.19
CA ASP A 152 15.97 8.77 1.28
C ASP A 152 16.67 10.13 1.37
N ASP A 153 15.93 11.24 1.30
CA ASP A 153 16.50 12.60 1.26
C ASP A 153 17.70 12.76 0.31
N LYS A 154 17.54 12.31 -0.94
CA LYS A 154 18.57 12.28 -2.01
C LYS A 154 19.75 11.34 -1.75
N CYS A 155 19.78 10.61 -0.65
CA CYS A 155 20.80 9.62 -0.34
C CYS A 155 20.32 8.24 -0.78
N ILE A 156 20.97 7.61 -1.76
CA ILE A 156 20.78 6.21 -2.11
C ILE A 156 21.13 5.34 -0.90
N THR A 157 20.14 4.58 -0.43
CA THR A 157 20.22 3.71 0.76
C THR A 157 20.15 2.23 0.41
N GLN A 158 19.63 1.87 -0.76
CA GLN A 158 19.51 0.49 -1.24
C GLN A 158 19.67 0.45 -2.75
N THR A 159 20.21 -0.65 -3.27
CA THR A 159 20.48 -0.88 -4.70
C THR A 159 20.27 -2.35 -5.03
N ASN A 160 20.07 -2.66 -6.32
CA ASN A 160 20.18 -4.04 -6.83
C ASN A 160 21.55 -4.28 -7.48
N GLU A 161 21.91 -5.55 -7.71
CA GLU A 161 23.22 -5.90 -8.28
C GLU A 161 23.51 -5.25 -9.64
N THR A 162 22.47 -5.06 -10.45
CA THR A 162 22.60 -4.40 -11.75
C THR A 162 23.03 -2.95 -11.57
N PHE A 163 22.45 -2.24 -10.60
CA PHE A 163 22.84 -0.87 -10.27
C PHE A 163 24.27 -0.81 -9.76
N ASP A 164 24.67 -1.73 -8.89
CA ASP A 164 26.04 -1.78 -8.34
C ASP A 164 27.08 -1.97 -9.45
N LYS A 165 26.78 -2.83 -10.43
CA LYS A 165 27.61 -3.03 -11.64
C LYS A 165 27.65 -1.77 -12.52
N LEU A 166 26.53 -1.06 -12.66
CA LEU A 166 26.43 0.16 -13.47
C LEU A 166 27.22 1.31 -12.87
N ALA A 167 27.05 1.58 -11.58
CA ALA A 167 27.77 2.64 -10.86
C ALA A 167 29.23 2.27 -10.55
N ASN A 168 29.67 1.08 -10.98
CA ASN A 168 31.02 0.56 -10.73
C ASN A 168 31.39 0.56 -9.24
N PHE A 169 30.41 0.25 -8.38
CA PHE A 169 30.65 -0.01 -6.95
C PHE A 169 31.29 -1.39 -6.78
N ALA A 170 32.46 -1.59 -7.41
CA ALA A 170 33.16 -2.87 -7.37
C ALA A 170 33.65 -3.22 -5.96
N THR A 171 33.88 -2.22 -5.09
CA THR A 171 34.30 -2.44 -3.70
C THR A 171 34.08 -1.18 -2.84
N LYS A 172 33.03 -1.12 -2.01
CA LYS A 172 33.14 -0.65 -0.61
C LYS A 172 31.85 -0.84 0.21
N LYS A 173 32.09 -1.22 1.47
CA LYS A 173 31.14 -1.36 2.57
C LYS A 173 30.74 0.02 3.11
N ASN A 174 29.44 0.22 3.38
CA ASN A 174 28.85 1.16 4.37
C ASN A 174 28.56 2.64 4.00
N GLY A 175 28.34 3.04 2.76
CA GLY A 175 28.03 4.46 2.46
C GLY A 175 26.72 4.66 1.70
N ASN A 176 25.81 5.46 2.26
CA ASN A 176 24.73 6.05 1.45
C ASN A 176 25.35 7.04 0.45
N TYR A 177 24.96 7.00 -0.83
CA TYR A 177 25.48 7.92 -1.86
C TYR A 177 24.49 9.04 -2.16
N LEU A 178 24.94 10.28 -2.28
CA LEU A 178 24.05 11.32 -2.81
C LEU A 178 23.76 11.07 -4.29
N LEU A 179 22.53 11.36 -4.73
CA LEU A 179 22.15 11.23 -6.14
C LEU A 179 23.10 12.00 -7.08
N SER A 180 23.59 13.16 -6.64
CA SER A 180 24.55 13.99 -7.38
C SER A 180 25.97 13.43 -7.43
N GLU A 181 26.33 12.50 -6.54
CA GLU A 181 27.64 11.83 -6.58
C GLU A 181 27.66 10.66 -7.56
N VAL A 182 26.47 10.08 -7.84
CA VAL A 182 26.33 8.96 -8.77
C VAL A 182 25.97 9.46 -10.17
N PHE A 183 25.06 10.42 -10.26
CA PHE A 183 24.55 10.93 -11.53
C PHE A 183 25.08 12.33 -11.81
N ALA A 184 25.59 12.53 -13.02
CA ALA A 184 25.92 13.86 -13.53
C ALA A 184 24.61 14.57 -13.92
N LEU A 185 23.95 15.17 -12.92
CA LEU A 185 22.63 15.82 -13.06
C LEU A 185 22.69 17.23 -13.68
N ASN A 186 23.86 17.65 -14.21
CA ASN A 186 24.04 18.88 -15.00
C ASN A 186 23.33 18.76 -16.34
N THR A 187 22.02 18.76 -16.24
CA THR A 187 21.04 18.67 -17.30
C THR A 187 20.52 20.08 -17.54
N GLY A 188 20.08 20.42 -18.75
CA GLY A 188 19.63 21.79 -19.03
C GLY A 188 18.53 22.26 -18.06
N TYR A 189 18.27 23.57 -18.04
CA TYR A 189 17.30 24.24 -17.14
C TYR A 189 15.96 23.50 -16.95
N GLU A 190 15.43 22.87 -18.00
CA GLU A 190 14.17 22.09 -17.92
C GLU A 190 14.24 20.86 -17.00
N ASP A 191 15.36 20.13 -17.03
CA ASP A 191 15.52 18.90 -16.26
C ASP A 191 15.86 19.21 -14.79
N GLU A 192 16.60 20.28 -14.53
CA GLU A 192 16.76 20.85 -13.18
C GLU A 192 15.41 21.26 -12.58
N LEU A 193 14.54 21.90 -13.38
CA LEU A 193 13.21 22.30 -12.94
C LEU A 193 12.31 21.07 -12.67
N LYS A 194 12.34 20.04 -13.52
CA LYS A 194 11.61 18.77 -13.29
C LYS A 194 12.08 18.09 -12.01
N LEU A 195 13.40 17.98 -11.82
CA LEU A 195 13.98 17.40 -10.61
C LEU A 195 13.59 18.21 -9.37
N SER A 196 13.71 19.54 -9.42
CA SER A 196 13.33 20.42 -8.31
C SER A 196 11.86 20.28 -7.94
N ARG A 197 10.95 20.28 -8.94
CA ARG A 197 9.51 20.07 -8.70
C ARG A 197 9.24 18.73 -8.03
N PHE A 198 9.89 17.66 -8.48
CA PHE A 198 9.75 16.34 -7.90
C PHE A 198 10.30 16.26 -6.48
N MET A 199 11.51 16.78 -6.24
CA MET A 199 12.15 16.76 -4.91
C MET A 199 11.35 17.56 -3.87
N ASN A 200 10.65 18.60 -4.30
CA ASN A 200 9.75 19.39 -3.46
C ASN A 200 8.31 18.83 -3.39
N GLY A 201 8.07 17.63 -3.92
CA GLY A 201 6.77 16.95 -3.85
C GLY A 201 5.68 17.53 -4.74
N LEU A 202 6.01 18.41 -5.69
CA LEU A 202 5.06 19.01 -6.64
C LEU A 202 4.67 18.04 -7.77
N THR A 203 5.45 16.96 -7.97
CA THR A 203 5.13 15.85 -8.88
C THR A 203 5.40 14.51 -8.18
N LYS A 204 4.65 13.47 -8.55
CA LYS A 204 4.79 12.12 -7.96
C LYS A 204 5.89 11.30 -8.60
N ASP A 205 6.29 11.66 -9.81
CA ASP A 205 7.32 11.03 -10.63
C ASP A 205 8.16 12.08 -11.36
N CYS A 206 9.33 11.64 -11.82
CA CYS A 206 10.24 12.42 -12.64
C CYS A 206 11.04 11.50 -13.56
N ARG A 207 11.29 12.01 -14.77
CA ARG A 207 12.00 11.32 -15.84
C ARG A 207 13.09 12.25 -16.34
N LEU A 208 14.33 11.78 -16.28
CA LEU A 208 15.48 12.48 -16.81
C LEU A 208 16.10 11.61 -17.91
N ASN A 209 16.37 12.20 -19.06
CA ASN A 209 16.87 11.48 -20.22
C ASN A 209 18.34 11.83 -20.46
N ARG A 210 19.11 10.89 -21.02
CA ARG A 210 20.51 11.10 -21.40
C ARG A 210 21.40 11.58 -20.24
N ILE A 211 21.20 10.99 -19.07
CA ILE A 211 22.01 11.23 -17.88
C ILE A 211 23.28 10.40 -17.92
N ARG A 212 24.40 10.94 -17.46
CA ARG A 212 25.64 10.17 -17.30
C ARG A 212 25.78 9.71 -15.87
N ILE A 213 26.42 8.56 -15.69
CA ILE A 213 26.86 8.07 -14.38
C ILE A 213 28.35 8.42 -14.25
N HIS A 214 28.75 8.97 -13.10
CA HIS A 214 30.16 9.26 -12.84
C HIS A 214 30.99 7.96 -12.93
N GLY A 215 32.10 7.99 -13.67
CA GLY A 215 32.90 6.80 -13.98
C GLY A 215 32.50 6.03 -15.25
N ARG A 216 31.43 6.44 -15.94
CA ARG A 216 31.02 5.92 -17.27
C ARG A 216 30.78 7.04 -18.27
N GLU A 217 31.86 7.71 -18.69
CA GLU A 217 31.77 8.97 -19.45
C GLU A 217 31.20 8.84 -20.87
N ASN A 218 31.29 7.64 -21.47
CA ASN A 218 30.84 7.36 -22.84
C ASN A 218 29.45 6.72 -22.92
N GLU A 219 28.76 6.54 -21.80
CA GLU A 219 27.45 5.92 -21.74
C GLU A 219 26.39 6.92 -21.26
N TYR A 220 25.19 6.81 -21.82
CA TYR A 220 24.03 7.59 -21.40
C TYR A 220 22.94 6.68 -20.87
N PHE A 221 22.19 7.18 -19.90
CA PHE A 221 21.17 6.46 -19.18
C PHE A 221 19.89 7.30 -19.11
N ASN A 222 18.73 6.64 -19.13
CA ASN A 222 17.49 7.25 -18.69
C ASN A 222 17.27 6.93 -17.22
N LEU A 223 16.90 7.95 -16.45
CA LEU A 223 16.53 7.83 -15.05
C LEU A 223 15.03 8.05 -14.91
N TYR A 224 14.37 7.07 -14.33
CA TYR A 224 12.97 7.16 -13.92
C TYR A 224 12.93 7.06 -12.42
N PHE A 225 12.33 8.02 -11.75
CA PHE A 225 12.17 7.93 -10.31
C PHE A 225 10.80 8.40 -9.86
N SER A 226 10.25 7.70 -8.87
CA SER A 226 8.94 7.95 -8.29
C SER A 226 9.08 8.14 -6.80
N LEU A 227 8.25 9.04 -6.25
CA LEU A 227 8.06 9.09 -4.81
C LEU A 227 7.25 7.87 -4.41
N VAL A 228 7.82 7.09 -3.52
CA VAL A 228 7.16 5.99 -2.84
C VAL A 228 7.09 6.36 -1.37
N LYS A 229 5.87 6.68 -0.94
CA LYS A 229 5.59 6.81 0.48
C LYS A 229 5.66 5.40 1.09
N LYS A 230 6.74 5.10 1.78
CA LYS A 230 6.73 4.00 2.75
C LYS A 230 5.92 4.51 3.94
N ARG A 231 4.86 3.79 4.30
CA ARG A 231 3.98 4.19 5.40
C ARG A 231 4.81 4.45 6.66
N GLY A 232 4.66 5.64 7.25
CA GLY A 232 5.34 6.05 8.49
C GLY A 232 6.79 6.52 8.37
N SER A 233 7.35 6.75 7.18
CA SER A 233 8.71 7.33 7.03
C SER A 233 8.75 8.44 5.98
N SER A 234 9.85 9.20 5.97
CA SER A 234 10.21 10.17 4.92
C SER A 234 9.99 9.58 3.53
N SER A 235 9.56 10.43 2.59
CA SER A 235 9.24 9.99 1.23
C SER A 235 10.48 9.36 0.60
N LYS A 236 10.42 8.06 0.27
CA LYS A 236 11.52 7.37 -0.38
C LYS A 236 11.40 7.55 -1.88
N ILE A 237 12.51 7.80 -2.55
CA ILE A 237 12.58 7.85 -4.00
C ILE A 237 12.98 6.46 -4.48
N ILE A 238 12.19 5.84 -5.35
CA ILE A 238 12.61 4.62 -6.04
C ILE A 238 12.98 5.01 -7.45
N GLY A 239 14.22 4.72 -7.83
CA GLY A 239 14.74 5.02 -9.15
C GLY A 239 15.14 3.78 -9.94
N VAL A 240 14.90 3.82 -11.24
CA VAL A 240 15.33 2.83 -12.22
C VAL A 240 16.24 3.52 -13.24
N VAL A 241 17.39 2.89 -13.50
CA VAL A 241 18.45 3.32 -14.40
C VAL A 241 18.49 2.39 -15.59
N ILE A 242 18.23 2.95 -16.76
CA ILE A 242 18.14 2.19 -18.01
C ILE A 242 19.26 2.68 -18.95
N PRO A 243 20.22 1.81 -19.34
CA PRO A 243 21.24 2.17 -20.31
C PRO A 243 20.62 2.42 -21.69
N LEU A 244 21.07 3.48 -22.37
CA LEU A 244 20.74 3.74 -23.77
C LEU A 244 21.74 2.96 -24.65
N LYS A 245 21.29 1.90 -25.31
CA LYS A 245 22.11 1.20 -26.32
C LYS A 245 21.91 1.85 -27.69
N ASP A 246 22.96 1.82 -28.52
CA ASP A 246 23.09 2.57 -29.77
C ASP A 246 21.89 2.49 -30.74
N LYS A 247 21.77 3.56 -31.55
CA LYS A 247 20.76 4.04 -32.52
C LYS A 247 19.48 3.25 -32.86
N GLU A 248 19.42 1.93 -32.79
CA GLU A 248 18.19 1.16 -33.08
C GLU A 248 17.15 1.27 -31.95
N GLN A 249 17.60 1.48 -30.71
CA GLN A 249 16.68 1.79 -29.59
C GLN A 249 16.08 3.20 -29.67
N LEU A 250 16.54 4.09 -30.56
CA LEU A 250 15.88 5.39 -30.78
C LEU A 250 14.47 5.22 -31.37
N ALA A 251 14.22 4.13 -32.11
CA ALA A 251 12.89 3.78 -32.59
C ALA A 251 12.05 3.10 -31.49
N GLU A 252 12.66 2.22 -30.68
CA GLU A 252 11.97 1.52 -29.58
C GLU A 252 11.69 2.41 -28.36
N VAL A 253 12.52 3.41 -28.07
CA VAL A 253 12.24 4.41 -27.03
C VAL A 253 11.11 5.34 -27.47
N ASN A 254 10.95 5.61 -28.77
CA ASN A 254 9.73 6.24 -29.29
C ASN A 254 8.51 5.29 -29.26
N TYR A 255 8.72 3.97 -29.39
CA TYR A 255 7.70 2.93 -29.19
C TYR A 255 7.32 2.74 -27.69
N LEU A 256 8.22 3.06 -26.76
CA LEU A 256 7.97 3.04 -25.32
C LEU A 256 7.46 4.39 -24.79
N ASN A 257 7.82 5.51 -25.42
CA ASN A 257 7.20 6.82 -25.19
C ASN A 257 5.72 6.83 -25.59
N THR A 258 5.32 5.93 -26.48
CA THR A 258 3.90 5.66 -26.77
C THR A 258 3.26 4.65 -25.81
N LYS A 259 4.02 3.84 -25.05
CA LYS A 259 3.49 2.90 -24.03
C LYS A 259 3.29 3.48 -22.63
N ASN A 260 3.29 4.81 -22.50
CA ASN A 260 2.37 5.47 -21.57
C ASN A 260 0.92 5.49 -22.12
N SER A 261 0.64 4.81 -23.22
CA SER A 261 -0.71 4.33 -23.49
C SER A 261 -1.06 3.24 -22.49
N VAL A 262 -2.04 3.54 -21.64
CA VAL A 262 -3.06 2.62 -21.14
C VAL A 262 -3.08 1.32 -21.97
N LYS A 263 -3.00 0.14 -21.35
CA LYS A 263 -3.29 -1.14 -22.02
C LYS A 263 -4.67 -1.00 -22.70
N TYR A 264 -4.68 -0.72 -24.00
CA TYR A 264 -5.90 -0.68 -24.79
C TYR A 264 -6.38 -2.11 -24.92
N LEU A 265 -7.42 -2.47 -24.17
CA LEU A 265 -8.15 -3.71 -24.39
C LEU A 265 -8.87 -3.57 -25.73
N ASP A 266 -8.69 -4.54 -26.63
CA ASP A 266 -9.46 -4.58 -27.87
C ASP A 266 -10.96 -4.53 -27.51
N PRO A 267 -11.72 -3.54 -28.02
CA PRO A 267 -13.15 -3.39 -27.77
C PRO A 267 -13.98 -4.65 -28.00
N ASN A 268 -13.48 -5.56 -28.85
CA ASN A 268 -14.16 -6.78 -29.26
C ASN A 268 -13.89 -7.97 -28.32
N VAL A 269 -13.02 -7.80 -27.30
CA VAL A 269 -12.72 -8.84 -26.30
C VAL A 269 -13.96 -9.24 -25.50
N ILE A 270 -14.86 -8.29 -25.25
CA ILE A 270 -16.13 -8.52 -24.56
C ILE A 270 -17.30 -8.40 -25.55
N THR A 271 -18.29 -9.27 -25.38
CA THR A 271 -19.50 -9.28 -26.21
C THR A 271 -20.34 -8.01 -26.00
N ALA A 272 -21.24 -7.72 -26.94
CA ALA A 272 -22.18 -6.59 -26.80
C ALA A 272 -22.96 -6.65 -25.47
N ARG A 273 -23.30 -7.86 -25.01
CA ARG A 273 -24.02 -8.05 -23.75
C ARG A 273 -23.15 -7.82 -22.52
N GLU A 274 -21.92 -8.31 -22.54
CA GLU A 274 -20.92 -8.05 -21.49
C GLU A 274 -20.60 -6.55 -21.42
N ARG A 275 -20.57 -5.84 -22.55
CA ARG A 275 -20.38 -4.38 -22.59
C ARG A 275 -21.51 -3.63 -21.89
N GLN A 276 -22.76 -4.01 -22.12
CA GLN A 276 -23.91 -3.41 -21.42
C GLN A 276 -23.84 -3.63 -19.89
N VAL A 277 -23.43 -4.83 -19.47
CA VAL A 277 -23.23 -5.13 -18.03
C VAL A 277 -22.08 -4.30 -17.46
N LEU A 278 -20.99 -4.12 -18.21
CA LEU A 278 -19.85 -3.30 -17.80
C LEU A 278 -20.23 -1.82 -17.68
N GLN A 279 -21.01 -1.28 -18.63
CA GLN A 279 -21.52 0.09 -18.61
C GLN A 279 -22.38 0.37 -17.38
N LEU A 280 -23.37 -0.49 -17.10
CA LEU A 280 -24.21 -0.33 -15.90
C LEU A 280 -23.43 -0.59 -14.60
N SER A 281 -22.39 -1.43 -14.65
CA SER A 281 -21.49 -1.58 -13.50
C SER A 281 -20.67 -0.32 -13.25
N ALA A 282 -20.31 0.43 -14.31
CA ALA A 282 -19.59 1.69 -14.20
C ALA A 282 -20.42 2.82 -13.56
N THR A 283 -21.75 2.75 -13.67
CA THR A 283 -22.64 3.72 -12.99
C THR A 283 -22.86 3.39 -11.51
N GLY A 284 -22.23 2.34 -10.98
CA GLY A 284 -22.33 1.96 -9.56
C GLY A 284 -23.68 1.42 -9.11
N VAL A 285 -24.59 1.07 -10.04
CA VAL A 285 -25.90 0.53 -9.66
C VAL A 285 -25.79 -0.93 -9.18
N PRO A 286 -26.63 -1.37 -8.21
CA PRO A 286 -26.64 -2.74 -7.71
C PRO A 286 -26.95 -3.78 -8.80
N ILE A 287 -26.46 -5.02 -8.64
CA ILE A 287 -26.68 -6.14 -9.58
C ILE A 287 -28.15 -6.34 -9.91
N LYS A 288 -29.03 -6.25 -8.91
CA LYS A 288 -30.47 -6.31 -9.07
C LYS A 288 -31.02 -5.29 -10.07
N GLN A 289 -30.56 -4.04 -10.00
CA GLN A 289 -30.97 -2.99 -10.93
C GLN A 289 -30.37 -3.19 -12.33
N ILE A 290 -29.16 -3.76 -12.43
CA ILE A 290 -28.57 -4.15 -13.72
C ILE A 290 -29.42 -5.24 -14.38
N ALA A 291 -29.83 -6.23 -13.60
CA ALA A 291 -30.67 -7.34 -14.03
C ALA A 291 -32.02 -6.85 -14.56
N GLU A 292 -32.69 -5.96 -13.81
CA GLU A 292 -33.94 -5.31 -14.21
C GLU A 292 -33.79 -4.49 -15.50
N ARG A 293 -32.78 -3.61 -15.59
CA ARG A 293 -32.55 -2.76 -16.78
C ARG A 293 -32.23 -3.54 -18.04
N LEU A 294 -31.62 -4.71 -17.89
CA LEU A 294 -31.22 -5.55 -19.02
C LEU A 294 -32.26 -6.65 -19.32
N GLY A 295 -33.25 -6.89 -18.46
CA GLY A 295 -34.23 -7.98 -18.63
C GLY A 295 -33.61 -9.37 -18.53
N ILE A 296 -32.65 -9.56 -17.61
CA ILE A 296 -32.00 -10.86 -17.33
C ILE A 296 -32.00 -11.13 -15.82
N SER A 297 -31.67 -12.36 -15.39
CA SER A 297 -31.56 -12.69 -13.96
C SER A 297 -30.26 -12.14 -13.34
N GLU A 298 -30.28 -11.88 -12.03
CA GLU A 298 -29.10 -11.44 -11.26
C GLU A 298 -27.90 -12.40 -11.44
N ARG A 299 -28.17 -13.71 -11.41
CA ARG A 299 -27.16 -14.76 -11.66
C ARG A 299 -26.53 -14.67 -13.05
N THR A 300 -27.28 -14.19 -14.05
CA THR A 300 -26.75 -13.97 -15.41
C THR A 300 -25.85 -12.74 -15.45
N VAL A 301 -26.17 -11.68 -14.69
CA VAL A 301 -25.30 -10.50 -14.53
C VAL A 301 -23.97 -10.88 -13.87
N GLU A 302 -24.01 -11.68 -12.81
CA GLU A 302 -22.79 -12.20 -12.15
C GLU A 302 -21.93 -13.02 -13.11
N LYS A 303 -22.55 -13.89 -13.91
CA LYS A 303 -21.85 -14.68 -14.93
C LYS A 303 -21.18 -13.78 -15.98
N HIS A 304 -21.87 -12.74 -16.45
CA HIS A 304 -21.27 -11.77 -17.36
C HIS A 304 -20.10 -11.01 -16.71
N ARG A 305 -20.21 -10.59 -15.44
CA ARG A 305 -19.11 -9.96 -14.70
C ARG A 305 -17.89 -10.87 -14.58
N SER A 306 -18.10 -12.14 -14.23
CA SER A 306 -17.03 -13.13 -14.15
C SER A 306 -16.34 -13.35 -15.50
N ASN A 307 -17.12 -13.47 -16.58
CA ASN A 307 -16.57 -13.59 -17.94
C ASN A 307 -15.77 -12.35 -18.37
N ILE A 308 -16.25 -11.14 -18.03
CA ILE A 308 -15.53 -9.89 -18.32
C ILE A 308 -14.17 -9.93 -17.62
N ILE A 309 -14.15 -10.14 -16.31
CA ILE A 309 -12.94 -10.21 -15.48
C ILE A 309 -11.93 -11.20 -16.08
N GLN A 310 -12.38 -12.39 -16.47
CA GLN A 310 -11.52 -13.42 -17.06
C GLN A 310 -11.02 -13.04 -18.46
N LYS A 311 -11.88 -12.51 -19.34
CA LYS A 311 -11.50 -12.10 -20.71
C LYS A 311 -10.59 -10.88 -20.73
N THR A 312 -10.69 -10.02 -19.72
CA THR A 312 -9.91 -8.78 -19.62
C THR A 312 -8.68 -8.92 -18.72
N ASP A 313 -8.43 -10.12 -18.17
CA ASP A 313 -7.33 -10.39 -17.23
C ASP A 313 -7.29 -9.39 -16.06
N CYS A 314 -8.46 -9.06 -15.52
CA CYS A 314 -8.63 -8.12 -14.41
C CYS A 314 -8.86 -8.89 -13.10
N GLY A 315 -8.51 -8.31 -11.96
CA GLY A 315 -8.77 -8.88 -10.64
C GLY A 315 -10.19 -8.67 -10.14
N ASN A 316 -10.91 -7.65 -10.66
CA ASN A 316 -12.31 -7.39 -10.32
C ASN A 316 -13.03 -6.55 -11.40
N ILE A 317 -14.35 -6.42 -11.27
CA ILE A 317 -15.18 -5.67 -12.24
C ILE A 317 -14.86 -4.17 -12.25
N MET A 318 -14.42 -3.60 -11.12
CA MET A 318 -14.07 -2.17 -11.04
C MET A 318 -12.78 -1.85 -11.79
N GLU A 319 -11.81 -2.76 -11.77
CA GLU A 319 -10.61 -2.67 -12.58
C GLU A 319 -10.96 -2.73 -14.08
N ALA A 320 -11.87 -3.63 -14.48
CA ALA A 320 -12.39 -3.65 -15.84
C ALA A 320 -13.14 -2.34 -16.21
N VAL A 321 -13.96 -1.80 -15.31
CA VAL A 321 -14.63 -0.49 -15.50
C VAL A 321 -13.60 0.63 -15.72
N PHE A 322 -12.56 0.70 -14.90
CA PHE A 322 -11.51 1.71 -15.00
C PHE A 322 -10.74 1.62 -16.32
N MET A 323 -10.44 0.39 -16.76
CA MET A 323 -9.71 0.12 -18.01
C MET A 323 -10.53 0.52 -19.26
N PHE A 324 -11.85 0.31 -19.26
CA PHE A 324 -12.73 0.68 -20.38
C PHE A 324 -13.22 2.15 -20.32
N GLY A 325 -13.29 2.74 -19.12
CA GLY A 325 -13.71 4.14 -18.92
C GLY A 325 -12.73 5.16 -19.51
N LYS A 326 -11.43 4.86 -19.53
CA LYS A 326 -10.41 5.72 -20.16
C LYS A 326 -10.46 5.76 -21.70
N ASN A 327 -11.21 4.85 -22.34
CA ASN A 327 -11.24 4.69 -23.80
C ASN A 327 -12.46 5.34 -24.50
N HIS A 328 -13.22 6.22 -23.84
CA HIS A 328 -14.46 6.82 -24.35
C HIS A 328 -15.53 5.80 -24.84
N MET A 329 -15.45 4.52 -24.42
CA MET A 329 -16.40 3.47 -24.83
C MET A 329 -17.61 3.32 -23.89
N LEU A 330 -17.54 3.96 -22.73
CA LEU A 330 -18.61 4.02 -21.75
C LEU A 330 -19.14 5.45 -21.77
N ASN A 331 -20.21 5.70 -22.53
CA ASN A 331 -20.98 6.93 -22.39
C ASN A 331 -21.80 6.78 -21.09
N VAL A 332 -21.21 7.20 -19.97
CA VAL A 332 -21.91 7.33 -18.68
C VAL A 332 -22.65 8.64 -18.65
#